data_AF-A0A6B0WAP0-F1
#
_entry.id   AF-A0A6B0WAP0-F1
#
_cell.length_a   1.000
_cell.length_b   1.000
_cell.length_c   1.000
_cell.angle_alpha   90.00
_cell.angle_beta   90.00
_cell.angle_gamma   90.00
#
_symmetry.space_group_name_H-M   'P 1'
#
loop_
_entity.id
_entity.type
_entity.pdbx_description
1 polymer ?
#
loop_
_entity_poly.entity_id
_entity_poly.type
_entity_poly.pdbx_seq_one_letter_code
_entity_poly.pdbx_strand_id
1 'polypeptide(L)'
;MLALRETGTLPPAPGLDAGTLAVRIARSWACAGHDVLAVDADAHGSGLAERIGAATRTTLAPARRGLPTLIAARELLSAGNLTRHCWRLAGRGPGTVWLLAAPTHPKGAAKSAAWLAERSEEFAALATGMSVVLAMPGSPTDAYERLRDAATHCIALSGGPGTAPPGGMRAVLSAFGFRFNPDPVTLLLATNDDSGPAESEASVVDEAVLGRFGPVRPTALLGGRARQRDRLALAAIDVFAGRLCEAPESCAEPRTGGGRSNGSAGALGSSSDDRMQAHMQTARSAGVSR
;
A
#
# COMPACT_ATOMS: atom_id res chain seq x y z
N MET A 1 1.13 -3.74 6.73
CA MET A 1 0.54 -3.93 5.38
C MET A 1 0.68 -2.64 4.59
N LEU A 2 1.07 -2.71 3.32
CA LEU A 2 1.25 -1.56 2.44
C LEU A 2 0.25 -1.62 1.28
N ALA A 3 -0.53 -0.57 1.09
CA ALA A 3 -1.38 -0.37 -0.08
C ALA A 3 -0.78 0.70 -1.00
N LEU A 4 -0.66 0.37 -2.28
CA LEU A 4 -0.17 1.26 -3.33
C LEU A 4 -1.30 1.52 -4.31
N ARG A 5 -1.52 2.78 -4.67
CA ARG A 5 -2.44 3.17 -5.73
C ARG A 5 -1.82 4.21 -6.63
N GLU A 6 -2.35 4.37 -7.83
CA GLU A 6 -1.96 5.46 -8.71
C GLU A 6 -2.81 6.69 -8.48
N THR A 7 -2.19 7.86 -8.58
CA THR A 7 -2.89 9.14 -8.70
C THR A 7 -2.80 9.62 -10.14
N GLY A 8 -3.90 10.16 -10.67
CA GLY A 8 -3.93 10.76 -12.02
C GLY A 8 -3.31 12.15 -12.12
N THR A 9 -2.47 12.57 -11.16
CA THR A 9 -1.95 13.96 -11.08
C THR A 9 -0.84 14.24 -12.09
N LEU A 10 -0.03 13.23 -12.47
CA LEU A 10 0.99 13.35 -13.50
C LEU A 10 0.67 12.49 -14.73
N PRO A 11 1.18 12.86 -15.92
CA PRO A 11 1.10 12.00 -17.09
C PRO A 11 1.78 10.67 -16.79
N PRO A 12 1.15 9.51 -17.06
CA PRO A 12 1.67 8.21 -16.64
C PRO A 12 3.03 7.91 -17.28
N ALA A 13 4.01 7.59 -16.44
CA ALA A 13 5.28 7.04 -16.90
C ALA A 13 5.09 5.58 -17.37
N PRO A 14 5.49 5.23 -18.61
CA PRO A 14 5.25 3.89 -19.15
C PRO A 14 5.82 2.77 -18.27
N GLY A 15 4.91 1.92 -17.77
CA GLY A 15 5.23 0.73 -16.98
C GLY A 15 5.82 1.02 -15.59
N LEU A 16 5.56 2.21 -15.05
CA LEU A 16 5.77 2.54 -13.64
C LEU A 16 4.40 2.73 -12.97
N ASP A 17 3.63 1.65 -12.94
CA ASP A 17 2.33 1.56 -12.29
C ASP A 17 2.42 1.01 -10.85
N ALA A 18 1.33 1.10 -10.11
CA ALA A 18 1.23 0.58 -8.75
C ALA A 18 1.57 -0.91 -8.67
N GLY A 19 1.13 -1.71 -9.66
CA GLY A 19 1.44 -3.15 -9.73
C GLY A 19 2.93 -3.44 -9.91
N THR A 20 3.60 -2.69 -10.77
CA THR A 20 5.03 -2.82 -11.04
C THR A 20 5.85 -2.42 -9.82
N LEU A 21 5.48 -1.32 -9.16
CA LEU A 21 6.15 -0.89 -7.94
C LEU A 21 5.90 -1.86 -6.78
N ALA A 22 4.68 -2.39 -6.64
CA ALA A 22 4.34 -3.41 -5.64
C ALA A 22 5.24 -4.64 -5.77
N VAL A 23 5.40 -5.17 -6.99
CA VAL A 23 6.29 -6.31 -7.25
C VAL A 23 7.74 -5.98 -6.93
N ARG A 24 8.19 -4.77 -7.27
CA ARG A 24 9.56 -4.35 -6.99
C ARG A 24 9.83 -4.21 -5.49
N ILE A 25 8.93 -3.56 -4.76
CA ILE A 25 9.00 -3.42 -3.30
C ILE A 25 8.98 -4.81 -2.65
N ALA A 26 8.06 -5.68 -3.06
CA ALA A 26 7.98 -7.04 -2.53
C ALA A 26 9.28 -7.83 -2.76
N ARG A 27 9.90 -7.70 -3.93
CA ARG A 27 11.21 -8.30 -4.21
C ARG A 27 12.32 -7.69 -3.35
N SER A 28 12.30 -6.37 -3.10
CA SER A 28 13.28 -5.70 -2.24
C SER A 28 13.20 -6.23 -0.81
N TRP A 29 11.99 -6.27 -0.24
CA TRP A 29 11.74 -6.83 1.09
C TRP A 29 12.12 -8.31 1.19
N ALA A 30 11.82 -9.11 0.17
CA ALA A 30 12.27 -10.50 0.14
C ALA A 30 13.80 -10.64 0.04
N CYS A 31 14.49 -9.70 -0.62
CA CYS A 31 15.96 -9.67 -0.59
C CYS A 31 16.51 -9.36 0.80
N ALA A 32 15.78 -8.56 1.59
CA ALA A 32 16.10 -8.29 3.00
C ALA A 32 15.69 -9.42 3.96
N GLY A 33 15.05 -10.49 3.46
CA GLY A 33 14.72 -11.69 4.22
C GLY A 33 13.28 -11.81 4.70
N HIS A 34 12.39 -10.92 4.26
CA HIS A 34 10.97 -11.00 4.59
C HIS A 34 10.24 -11.99 3.68
N ASP A 35 9.27 -12.72 4.24
CA ASP A 35 8.25 -13.36 3.43
C ASP A 35 7.17 -12.34 3.07
N VAL A 36 6.88 -12.21 1.77
CA VAL A 36 6.05 -11.15 1.24
C VAL A 36 4.93 -11.71 0.38
N LEU A 37 3.70 -11.25 0.61
CA LEU A 37 2.55 -11.46 -0.26
C LEU A 37 2.34 -10.19 -1.09
N ALA A 38 2.62 -10.28 -2.39
CA ALA A 38 2.23 -9.29 -3.38
C ALA A 38 0.83 -9.63 -3.91
N VAL A 39 -0.12 -8.75 -3.70
CA VAL A 39 -1.52 -8.92 -4.13
C VAL A 39 -1.80 -7.96 -5.27
N ASP A 40 -2.19 -8.52 -6.40
CA ASP A 40 -2.72 -7.77 -7.53
C ASP A 40 -4.22 -7.54 -7.26
N ALA A 41 -4.54 -6.41 -6.62
CA ALA A 41 -5.92 -6.04 -6.33
C ALA A 41 -6.57 -5.29 -7.51
N ASP A 42 -5.77 -4.70 -8.40
CA ASP A 42 -6.26 -4.10 -9.65
C ASP A 42 -6.62 -5.17 -10.70
N ALA A 43 -7.80 -5.75 -10.49
CA ALA A 43 -8.32 -6.78 -11.37
C ALA A 43 -8.93 -6.23 -12.67
N HIS A 44 -8.96 -4.91 -12.88
CA HIS A 44 -9.54 -4.29 -14.07
C HIS A 44 -8.67 -4.36 -15.33
N GLY A 45 -7.50 -4.99 -15.25
CA GLY A 45 -6.68 -5.29 -16.43
C GLY A 45 -5.27 -4.74 -16.38
N SER A 46 -4.67 -4.60 -15.18
CA SER A 46 -3.24 -4.30 -15.04
C SER A 46 -2.34 -5.26 -15.85
N GLY A 47 -2.86 -6.47 -16.15
CA GLY A 47 -2.15 -7.52 -16.85
C GLY A 47 -0.90 -7.95 -16.08
N LEU A 48 -0.84 -7.70 -14.76
CA LEU A 48 0.39 -7.80 -14.00
C LEU A 48 1.04 -9.18 -14.11
N ALA A 49 0.24 -10.25 -14.01
CA ALA A 49 0.72 -11.62 -14.21
C ALA A 49 1.33 -11.86 -15.60
N GLU A 50 0.68 -11.38 -16.66
CA GLU A 50 1.19 -11.51 -18.03
C GLU A 50 2.51 -10.74 -18.20
N ARG A 51 2.58 -9.50 -17.68
CA ARG A 51 3.77 -8.67 -17.76
C ARG A 51 4.94 -9.24 -16.97
N ILE A 52 4.70 -9.77 -15.77
CA ILE A 52 5.73 -10.50 -14.99
C ILE A 52 6.15 -11.74 -15.78
N GLY A 53 5.19 -12.47 -16.34
CA GLY A 53 5.47 -13.66 -17.13
C GLY A 53 6.35 -13.37 -18.34
N ALA A 54 6.05 -12.31 -19.09
CA ALA A 54 6.86 -11.82 -20.20
C ALA A 54 8.25 -11.37 -19.74
N ALA A 55 8.34 -10.64 -18.62
CA ALA A 55 9.61 -10.15 -18.08
C ALA A 55 10.53 -11.28 -17.58
N THR A 56 9.95 -12.32 -16.99
CA THR A 56 10.67 -13.44 -16.35
C THR A 56 10.71 -14.70 -17.19
N ARG A 57 10.07 -14.72 -18.37
CA ARG A 57 9.89 -15.90 -19.24
C ARG A 57 9.22 -17.06 -18.50
N THR A 58 8.21 -16.74 -17.68
CA THR A 58 7.44 -17.71 -16.90
C THR A 58 5.97 -17.61 -17.30
N THR A 59 5.28 -18.74 -17.43
CA THR A 59 3.83 -18.73 -17.68
C THR A 59 3.09 -18.57 -16.37
N LEU A 60 2.55 -17.38 -16.11
CA LEU A 60 1.67 -17.12 -14.98
C LEU A 60 0.22 -17.14 -15.46
N ALA A 61 -0.55 -18.12 -14.99
CA ALA A 61 -1.95 -18.30 -15.35
C ALA A 61 -2.85 -18.12 -14.11
N PRO A 62 -3.41 -16.92 -13.88
CA PRO A 62 -4.22 -16.63 -12.69
C PRO A 62 -5.41 -17.59 -12.48
N ALA A 63 -5.99 -18.09 -13.57
CA ALA A 63 -7.08 -19.08 -13.53
C ALA A 63 -6.66 -20.44 -12.95
N ARG A 64 -5.37 -20.77 -12.98
CA ARG A 64 -4.81 -22.03 -12.41
C ARG A 64 -4.28 -21.84 -11.01
N ARG A 65 -3.87 -20.62 -10.67
CA ARG A 65 -3.26 -20.24 -9.39
C ARG A 65 -3.32 -18.73 -9.28
N GLY A 66 -4.08 -18.22 -8.33
CA GLY A 66 -4.27 -16.78 -8.07
C GLY A 66 -5.57 -16.52 -7.32
N LEU A 67 -6.02 -15.26 -7.33
CA LEU A 67 -7.30 -14.87 -6.74
C LEU A 67 -8.46 -15.74 -7.20
N PRO A 68 -8.63 -16.05 -8.51
CA PRO A 68 -9.74 -16.87 -8.96
C PRO A 68 -9.83 -18.24 -8.27
N THR A 69 -8.67 -18.88 -8.05
CA THR A 69 -8.63 -20.20 -7.41
C THR A 69 -8.91 -20.15 -5.92
N LEU A 70 -8.44 -19.09 -5.24
CA LEU A 70 -8.67 -18.90 -3.82
C LEU A 70 -10.16 -18.60 -3.55
N ILE A 71 -10.75 -17.71 -4.37
CA ILE A 71 -12.17 -17.38 -4.35
C ILE A 71 -13.04 -18.61 -4.61
N ALA A 72 -12.68 -19.42 -5.62
CA ALA A 72 -13.43 -20.63 -5.96
C ALA A 72 -13.40 -21.67 -4.83
N ALA A 73 -12.25 -21.81 -4.16
CA ALA A 73 -12.07 -22.75 -3.05
C ALA A 73 -12.67 -22.24 -1.72
N ARG A 74 -13.01 -20.95 -1.62
CA ARG A 74 -13.49 -20.28 -0.39
C ARG A 74 -12.51 -20.44 0.79
N GLU A 75 -11.23 -20.51 0.47
CA GLU A 75 -10.16 -20.75 1.44
C GLU A 75 -9.84 -19.48 2.24
N LEU A 76 -9.32 -19.68 3.45
CA LEU A 76 -8.80 -18.60 4.30
C LEU A 76 -7.41 -18.16 3.84
N LEU A 77 -7.06 -16.90 4.12
CA LEU A 77 -5.71 -16.39 3.92
C LEU A 77 -4.77 -16.91 5.02
N SER A 78 -4.19 -18.08 4.77
CA SER A 78 -3.16 -18.69 5.64
C SER A 78 -1.91 -19.04 4.84
N ALA A 79 -0.75 -19.08 5.50
CA ALA A 79 0.51 -19.43 4.85
C ALA A 79 0.43 -20.76 4.07
N GLY A 80 -0.27 -21.77 4.61
CA GLY A 80 -0.50 -23.04 3.92
C GLY A 80 -1.29 -22.89 2.63
N ASN A 81 -2.34 -22.08 2.63
CA ASN A 81 -3.17 -21.83 1.45
C ASN A 81 -2.45 -20.96 0.41
N LEU A 82 -1.58 -20.04 0.83
CA LEU A 82 -0.75 -19.26 -0.10
C LEU A 82 0.12 -20.17 -0.98
N THR A 83 0.70 -21.24 -0.43
CA THR A 83 1.54 -22.16 -1.24
C THR A 83 0.77 -22.88 -2.35
N ARG A 84 -0.55 -23.06 -2.18
CA ARG A 84 -1.45 -23.73 -3.12
C ARG A 84 -1.98 -22.77 -4.19
N HIS A 85 -2.28 -21.54 -3.80
CA HIS A 85 -3.00 -20.56 -4.62
C HIS A 85 -2.14 -19.40 -5.13
N CYS A 86 -0.95 -19.16 -4.58
CA CYS A 86 -0.07 -18.08 -5.01
C CYS A 86 1.10 -18.61 -5.84
N TRP A 87 1.57 -17.78 -6.78
CA TRP A 87 2.81 -18.05 -7.50
C TRP A 87 3.99 -17.65 -6.64
N ARG A 88 4.98 -18.53 -6.51
CA ARG A 88 6.26 -18.14 -5.95
C ARG A 88 7.07 -17.42 -7.02
N LEU A 89 7.39 -16.16 -6.81
CA LEU A 89 8.32 -15.44 -7.69
C LEU A 89 9.75 -15.77 -7.27
N ALA A 90 10.62 -15.95 -8.25
CA ALA A 90 12.03 -16.21 -7.98
C ALA A 90 12.66 -15.00 -7.25
N GLY A 91 13.10 -15.23 -6.02
CA GLY A 91 13.85 -14.29 -5.19
C GLY A 91 15.37 -14.45 -5.41
N ARG A 92 16.12 -13.41 -5.04
CA ARG A 92 17.59 -13.46 -4.96
C ARG A 92 18.12 -13.50 -3.51
N GLY A 93 17.24 -13.36 -2.53
CA GLY A 93 17.58 -13.36 -1.11
C GLY A 93 16.89 -14.49 -0.34
N PRO A 94 17.00 -14.46 1.00
CA PRO A 94 16.50 -15.53 1.85
C PRO A 94 14.98 -15.55 2.01
N GLY A 95 14.31 -14.42 1.77
CA GLY A 95 12.86 -14.31 1.84
C GLY A 95 12.14 -14.82 0.57
N THR A 96 10.82 -14.96 0.67
CA THR A 96 9.98 -15.42 -0.45
C THR A 96 8.98 -14.38 -0.89
N VAL A 97 8.77 -14.22 -2.19
CA VAL A 97 7.65 -13.43 -2.74
C VAL A 97 6.57 -14.39 -3.25
N TRP A 98 5.38 -14.29 -2.67
CA TRP A 98 4.16 -14.93 -3.13
C TRP A 98 3.32 -13.91 -3.89
N LEU A 99 2.96 -14.23 -5.14
CA LEU A 99 2.08 -13.41 -5.97
C LEU A 99 0.68 -14.01 -5.97
N LEU A 100 -0.27 -13.24 -5.47
CA LEU A 100 -1.70 -13.50 -5.57
C LEU A 100 -2.25 -12.65 -6.74
N ALA A 101 -2.21 -13.23 -7.94
CA ALA A 101 -2.55 -12.54 -9.18
C ALA A 101 -4.06 -12.39 -9.41
N ALA A 102 -4.46 -11.26 -10.00
CA ALA A 102 -5.83 -10.97 -10.38
C ALA A 102 -6.29 -11.80 -11.60
N PRO A 103 -7.61 -12.00 -11.78
CA PRO A 103 -8.13 -12.53 -13.03
C PRO A 103 -7.81 -11.60 -14.21
N THR A 104 -7.68 -12.20 -15.39
CA THR A 104 -7.49 -11.46 -16.65
C THR A 104 -8.81 -10.97 -17.28
N HIS A 105 -9.96 -11.41 -16.76
CA HIS A 105 -11.28 -11.10 -17.33
C HIS A 105 -12.07 -10.08 -16.48
N PRO A 106 -12.68 -9.04 -17.08
CA PRO A 106 -13.38 -7.96 -16.35
C PRO A 106 -14.47 -8.43 -15.38
N LYS A 107 -15.28 -9.43 -15.75
CA LYS A 107 -16.30 -10.00 -14.83
C LYS A 107 -15.69 -10.63 -13.57
N GLY A 108 -14.47 -11.17 -13.68
CA GLY A 108 -13.73 -11.68 -12.52
C GLY A 108 -13.22 -10.56 -11.62
N ALA A 109 -13.02 -9.37 -12.17
CA ALA A 109 -12.49 -8.22 -11.46
C ALA A 109 -13.39 -7.75 -10.34
N ALA A 110 -14.66 -7.47 -10.65
CA ALA A 110 -15.64 -7.02 -9.66
C ALA A 110 -15.83 -8.04 -8.53
N LYS A 111 -15.85 -9.34 -8.87
CA LYS A 111 -15.93 -10.42 -7.88
C LYS A 111 -14.69 -10.48 -6.99
N SER A 112 -13.51 -10.25 -7.56
CA SER A 112 -12.25 -10.24 -6.81
C SER A 112 -12.16 -9.03 -5.89
N ALA A 113 -12.57 -7.85 -6.36
CA ALA A 113 -12.65 -6.63 -5.57
C ALA A 113 -13.53 -6.81 -4.33
N ALA A 114 -14.76 -7.31 -4.52
CA ALA A 114 -15.69 -7.58 -3.42
C ALA A 114 -15.13 -8.62 -2.45
N TRP A 115 -14.57 -9.72 -2.95
CA TRP A 115 -13.99 -10.75 -2.12
C TRP A 115 -12.79 -10.24 -1.30
N LEU A 116 -11.91 -9.43 -1.90
CA LEU A 116 -10.79 -8.82 -1.20
C LEU A 116 -11.30 -7.87 -0.10
N ALA A 117 -12.33 -7.07 -0.40
CA ALA A 117 -12.95 -6.14 0.55
C ALA A 117 -13.54 -6.84 1.78
N GLU A 118 -14.20 -7.98 1.58
CA GLU A 118 -14.75 -8.82 2.66
C GLU A 118 -13.68 -9.48 3.53
N ARG A 119 -12.42 -9.48 3.06
CA ARG A 119 -11.29 -10.17 3.69
C ARG A 119 -10.17 -9.22 4.12
N SER A 120 -10.45 -7.92 4.21
CA SER A 120 -9.49 -6.91 4.64
C SER A 120 -8.89 -7.22 6.02
N GLU A 121 -9.71 -7.69 6.97
CA GLU A 121 -9.26 -8.12 8.30
C GLU A 121 -8.32 -9.34 8.25
N GLU A 122 -8.57 -10.30 7.35
CA GLU A 122 -7.69 -11.45 7.17
C GLU A 122 -6.33 -11.03 6.60
N PHE A 123 -6.30 -10.06 5.68
CA PHE A 123 -5.04 -9.49 5.19
C PHE A 123 -4.28 -8.74 6.30
N ALA A 124 -4.98 -7.98 7.15
CA ALA A 124 -4.39 -7.30 8.29
C ALA A 124 -3.82 -8.30 9.31
N ALA A 125 -4.55 -9.37 9.61
CA ALA A 125 -4.09 -10.47 10.47
C ALA A 125 -2.87 -11.19 9.87
N LEU A 126 -2.90 -11.49 8.57
CA LEU A 126 -1.77 -12.09 7.86
C LEU A 126 -0.54 -11.17 7.90
N ALA A 127 -0.75 -9.86 7.85
CA ALA A 127 0.31 -8.85 7.91
C ALA A 127 1.08 -8.81 9.26
N THR A 128 0.60 -9.52 10.29
CA THR A 128 1.33 -9.69 11.56
C THR A 128 2.48 -10.71 11.47
N GLY A 129 2.39 -11.67 10.54
CA GLY A 129 3.37 -12.74 10.37
C GLY A 129 4.15 -12.69 9.06
N MET A 130 3.70 -11.90 8.08
CA MET A 130 4.38 -11.70 6.80
C MET A 130 4.12 -10.30 6.25
N SER A 131 4.97 -9.79 5.37
CA SER A 131 4.72 -8.49 4.75
C SER A 131 3.66 -8.63 3.65
N VAL A 132 2.70 -7.72 3.59
CA VAL A 132 1.66 -7.70 2.56
C VAL A 132 1.75 -6.40 1.77
N VAL A 133 1.83 -6.49 0.44
CA VAL A 133 1.86 -5.36 -0.49
C VAL A 133 0.67 -5.49 -1.46
N LEU A 134 -0.26 -4.56 -1.39
CA LEU A 134 -1.48 -4.51 -2.21
C LEU A 134 -1.31 -3.48 -3.33
N ALA A 135 -1.40 -3.91 -4.58
CA ALA A 135 -1.50 -3.01 -5.73
C ALA A 135 -2.98 -2.77 -6.06
N MET A 136 -3.49 -1.59 -5.71
CA MET A 136 -4.89 -1.19 -5.90
C MET A 136 -5.06 -0.35 -7.18
N PRO A 137 -6.26 -0.32 -7.78
CA PRO A 137 -6.55 0.59 -8.88
C PRO A 137 -6.46 2.06 -8.43
N GLY A 138 -6.18 2.96 -9.38
CA GLY A 138 -5.96 4.38 -9.07
C GLY A 138 -7.21 5.13 -8.57
N SER A 139 -8.38 4.86 -9.15
CA SER A 139 -9.66 5.36 -8.66
C SER A 139 -10.32 4.29 -7.77
N PRO A 140 -10.36 4.48 -6.44
CA PRO A 140 -10.99 3.51 -5.56
C PRO A 140 -12.50 3.47 -5.84
N THR A 141 -13.04 2.26 -5.89
CA THR A 141 -14.46 2.01 -5.65
C THR A 141 -14.63 1.64 -4.17
N ASP A 142 -15.85 1.71 -3.63
CA ASP A 142 -16.18 1.41 -2.23
C ASP A 142 -15.56 0.08 -1.73
N ALA A 143 -15.42 -0.91 -2.61
CA ALA A 143 -14.80 -2.20 -2.29
C ALA A 143 -13.31 -2.05 -1.88
N TYR A 144 -12.56 -1.18 -2.55
CA TYR A 144 -11.14 -0.97 -2.25
C TYR A 144 -10.91 -0.02 -1.07
N GLU A 145 -11.89 0.78 -0.67
CA GLU A 145 -11.79 1.65 0.51
C GLU A 145 -11.55 0.84 1.77
N ARG A 146 -12.28 -0.27 1.98
CA ARG A 146 -12.07 -1.14 3.15
C ARG A 146 -10.68 -1.78 3.19
N LEU A 147 -10.11 -2.10 2.03
CA LEU A 147 -8.74 -2.63 1.93
C LEU A 147 -7.69 -1.57 2.23
N ARG A 148 -7.94 -0.36 1.74
CA ARG A 148 -7.11 0.81 2.03
C ARG A 148 -7.13 1.11 3.53
N ASP A 149 -8.31 1.18 4.14
CA ASP A 149 -8.45 1.53 5.56
C ASP A 149 -7.86 0.46 6.49
N ALA A 150 -7.79 -0.80 6.04
CA ALA A 150 -7.10 -1.86 6.77
C ALA A 150 -5.57 -1.79 6.65
N ALA A 151 -5.02 -1.10 5.63
CA ALA A 151 -3.59 -1.03 5.40
C ALA A 151 -2.91 -0.11 6.41
N THR A 152 -1.78 -0.56 6.95
CA THR A 152 -0.94 0.21 7.87
C THR A 152 -0.39 1.47 7.19
N HIS A 153 -0.07 1.36 5.90
CA HIS A 153 0.40 2.48 5.08
C HIS A 153 -0.32 2.48 3.75
N CYS A 154 -0.78 3.65 3.34
CA CYS A 154 -1.42 3.90 2.06
C CYS A 154 -0.63 4.96 1.31
N ILE A 155 -0.07 4.56 0.17
CA ILE A 155 0.74 5.45 -0.65
C ILE A 155 0.04 5.63 -1.99
N ALA A 156 -0.29 6.88 -2.27
CA ALA A 156 -0.71 7.31 -3.59
C ALA A 156 0.54 7.68 -4.40
N LEU A 157 0.73 7.03 -5.55
CA LEU A 157 1.89 7.16 -6.40
C LEU A 157 1.55 8.00 -7.62
N SER A 158 2.40 8.98 -7.92
CA SER A 158 2.35 9.71 -9.18
C SER A 158 3.68 9.54 -9.90
N GLY A 159 3.64 8.91 -11.07
CA GLY A 159 4.82 8.67 -11.90
C GLY A 159 4.71 9.47 -13.20
N GLY A 160 5.66 10.35 -13.47
CA GLY A 160 5.61 11.19 -14.68
C GLY A 160 6.96 11.66 -15.20
N PRO A 161 6.97 12.35 -16.36
CA PRO A 161 8.18 12.94 -16.90
C PRO A 161 8.70 14.05 -15.97
N GLY A 162 10.01 14.12 -15.82
CA GLY A 162 10.68 15.17 -15.06
C GLY A 162 12.06 15.48 -15.64
N THR A 163 12.78 16.38 -14.98
CA THR A 163 14.14 16.75 -15.37
C THR A 163 15.10 16.76 -14.17
N ALA A 164 16.38 16.51 -14.44
CA ALA A 164 17.47 16.58 -13.47
C ALA A 164 18.64 17.40 -14.04
N PRO A 165 19.52 17.96 -13.19
CA PRO A 165 20.77 18.56 -13.65
C PRO A 165 21.57 17.59 -14.53
N PRO A 166 22.32 18.08 -15.54
CA PRO A 166 23.10 17.22 -16.43
C PRO A 166 24.06 16.32 -15.63
N GLY A 167 24.13 15.03 -15.96
CA GLY A 167 25.00 14.07 -15.30
C GLY A 167 26.39 13.90 -15.95
N GLY A 168 27.31 13.26 -15.22
CA GLY A 168 28.61 12.81 -15.73
C GLY A 168 29.47 13.95 -16.31
N MET A 169 30.05 13.74 -17.49
CA MET A 169 30.90 14.74 -18.16
C MET A 169 30.16 16.06 -18.43
N ARG A 170 28.84 16.02 -18.67
CA ARG A 170 28.05 17.25 -18.87
C ARG A 170 27.92 18.05 -17.57
N ALA A 171 27.82 17.38 -16.42
CA ALA A 171 27.87 18.04 -15.11
C ALA A 171 29.21 18.77 -14.91
N VAL A 172 30.32 18.08 -15.23
CA VAL A 172 31.67 18.64 -15.12
C VAL A 172 31.83 19.85 -16.04
N LEU A 173 31.45 19.73 -17.31
CA LEU A 173 31.52 20.83 -18.27
C LEU A 173 30.60 22.00 -17.88
N SER A 174 29.44 21.73 -17.26
CA SER A 174 28.60 22.80 -16.71
C SER A 174 29.26 23.58 -15.58
N ALA A 175 30.09 22.95 -14.76
CA ALA A 175 30.89 23.66 -13.76
C ALA A 175 31.91 24.62 -14.39
N PHE A 176 32.31 24.37 -15.64
CA PHE A 176 33.17 25.26 -16.44
C PHE A 176 32.37 26.25 -17.33
N GLY A 177 31.07 26.43 -17.07
CA GLY A 177 30.25 27.43 -17.76
C GLY A 177 29.61 26.98 -19.08
N PHE A 178 29.80 25.72 -19.49
CA PHE A 178 29.10 25.17 -20.66
C PHE A 178 27.62 24.90 -20.32
N ARG A 179 26.71 25.44 -21.13
CA ARG A 179 25.27 25.26 -20.95
C ARG A 179 24.80 23.98 -21.64
N PHE A 180 24.18 23.10 -20.88
CA PHE A 180 23.49 21.92 -21.40
C PHE A 180 22.03 21.95 -20.96
N ASN A 181 21.14 21.39 -21.79
CA ASN A 181 19.77 21.13 -21.38
C ASN A 181 19.76 20.16 -20.19
N PRO A 182 18.75 20.20 -19.30
CA PRO A 182 18.64 19.23 -18.22
C PRO A 182 18.36 17.83 -18.77
N ASP A 183 18.72 16.80 -18.02
CA ASP A 183 18.54 15.41 -18.42
C ASP A 183 17.10 14.95 -18.13
N PRO A 184 16.43 14.25 -19.08
CA PRO A 184 15.09 13.72 -18.84
C PRO A 184 15.14 12.58 -17.83
N VAL A 185 14.22 12.60 -16.88
CA VAL A 185 14.05 11.58 -15.84
C VAL A 185 12.59 11.19 -15.71
N THR A 186 12.34 10.06 -15.07
CA THR A 186 11.04 9.73 -14.50
C THR A 186 11.03 10.18 -13.05
N LEU A 187 10.06 11.02 -12.72
CA LEU A 187 9.78 11.47 -11.36
C LEU A 187 8.79 10.49 -10.73
N LEU A 188 9.09 10.04 -9.52
CA LEU A 188 8.13 9.31 -8.68
C LEU A 188 7.84 10.16 -7.44
N LEU A 189 6.57 10.53 -7.32
CA LEU A 189 6.01 11.18 -6.15
C LEU A 189 5.23 10.15 -5.35
N ALA A 190 5.28 10.30 -4.03
CA ALA A 190 4.32 9.67 -3.15
C ALA A 190 3.70 10.68 -2.23
N THR A 191 2.43 10.43 -1.96
CA THR A 191 1.68 11.13 -0.94
C THR A 191 1.10 10.09 -0.01
N ASN A 192 1.08 10.41 1.29
CA ASN A 192 0.23 9.67 2.22
C ASN A 192 -1.21 9.96 1.81
N ASP A 193 -1.97 8.91 1.56
CA ASP A 193 -3.39 9.02 1.22
C ASP A 193 -4.20 9.16 2.51
N ASP A 194 -3.99 10.24 3.27
CA ASP A 194 -4.81 10.58 4.44
C ASP A 194 -6.10 11.24 3.97
N SER A 195 -7.01 10.45 3.39
CA SER A 195 -8.39 10.89 3.18
C SER A 195 -9.17 10.77 4.49
N GLY A 196 -8.89 11.66 5.44
CA GLY A 196 -9.86 12.00 6.47
C GLY A 196 -11.16 12.54 5.83
N PRO A 197 -12.31 12.50 6.53
CA PRO A 197 -13.56 13.00 5.99
C PRO A 197 -13.38 14.46 5.52
N ALA A 198 -13.95 14.75 4.35
CA ALA A 198 -13.76 15.97 3.56
C ALA A 198 -14.38 17.22 4.21
N GLU A 199 -13.92 17.57 5.40
CA GLU A 199 -14.26 18.82 6.11
C GLU A 199 -12.98 19.51 6.61
N SER A 200 -12.06 19.80 5.69
CA SER A 200 -11.07 20.86 5.91
C SER A 200 -10.46 21.28 4.57
N GLU A 201 -10.73 22.51 4.13
CA GLU A 201 -10.15 23.15 2.92
C GLU A 201 -8.63 23.41 3.02
N ALA A 202 -7.90 22.66 3.84
CA ALA A 202 -6.46 22.82 4.04
C ALA A 202 -5.72 21.50 4.29
N SER A 203 -6.14 20.38 3.69
CA SER A 203 -5.25 19.22 3.57
C SER A 203 -4.23 19.51 2.45
N VAL A 204 -3.16 20.22 2.81
CA VAL A 204 -1.97 20.35 1.96
C VAL A 204 -1.39 18.95 1.84
N VAL A 205 -1.59 18.33 0.69
CA VAL A 205 -0.99 17.03 0.37
C VAL A 205 0.53 17.26 0.32
N ASP A 206 1.26 16.79 1.33
CA ASP A 206 2.73 16.81 1.33
C ASP A 206 3.25 15.86 0.25
N GLU A 207 3.36 16.35 -0.98
CA GLU A 207 3.98 15.64 -2.10
C GLU A 207 5.49 15.50 -1.86
N ALA A 208 5.90 14.35 -1.36
CA ALA A 208 7.30 14.00 -1.24
C ALA A 208 7.81 13.42 -2.56
N VAL A 209 8.83 14.05 -3.15
CA VAL A 209 9.59 13.44 -4.24
C VAL A 209 10.35 12.24 -3.68
N LEU A 210 9.85 11.03 -3.94
CA LEU A 210 10.51 9.79 -3.53
C LEU A 210 11.79 9.55 -4.31
N GLY A 211 11.82 9.97 -5.57
CA GLY A 211 12.99 9.80 -6.40
C GLY A 211 12.86 10.39 -7.79
N ARG A 212 14.04 10.63 -8.37
CA ARG A 212 14.24 10.92 -9.80
C ARG A 212 15.14 9.85 -10.34
N PHE A 213 14.66 9.11 -11.32
CA PHE A 213 15.45 8.05 -11.94
C PHE A 213 15.50 8.22 -13.44
N GLY A 214 16.62 7.81 -14.04
CA GLY A 214 16.69 7.67 -15.47
C GLY A 214 15.64 6.67 -15.98
N PRO A 215 15.36 6.66 -17.29
CA PRO A 215 14.36 5.78 -17.88
C PRO A 215 14.66 4.31 -17.57
N VAL A 216 13.69 3.65 -16.91
CA VAL A 216 13.78 2.24 -16.51
C VAL A 216 12.93 1.40 -17.43
N ARG A 217 13.43 0.22 -17.79
CA ARG A 217 12.60 -0.75 -18.51
C ARG A 217 11.58 -1.37 -17.55
N PRO A 218 10.28 -1.39 -17.89
CA PRO A 218 9.26 -2.06 -17.07
C PRO A 218 9.60 -3.52 -16.78
N THR A 219 10.20 -4.21 -17.75
CA THR A 219 10.66 -5.60 -17.59
C THR A 219 11.73 -5.76 -16.51
N ALA A 220 12.57 -4.75 -16.26
CA ALA A 220 13.57 -4.81 -15.19
C ALA A 220 12.93 -4.68 -13.80
N LEU A 221 11.90 -3.84 -13.67
CA LEU A 221 11.14 -3.66 -12.42
C LEU A 221 10.38 -4.93 -12.03
N LEU A 222 9.85 -5.65 -13.02
CA LEU A 222 9.11 -6.90 -12.86
C LEU A 222 10.01 -8.14 -12.67
N GLY A 223 11.34 -7.96 -12.62
CA GLY A 223 12.31 -9.02 -12.32
C GLY A 223 13.00 -9.67 -13.52
N GLY A 224 12.86 -9.08 -14.71
CA GLY A 224 13.68 -9.43 -15.86
C GLY A 224 15.14 -8.99 -15.68
N ARG A 225 16.00 -9.37 -16.65
CA ARG A 225 17.43 -9.04 -16.60
C ARG A 225 17.68 -7.52 -16.70
N ALA A 226 18.14 -6.93 -15.60
CA ALA A 226 18.55 -5.52 -15.53
C ALA A 226 19.86 -5.24 -16.28
N ARG A 227 19.90 -4.13 -17.04
CA ARG A 227 21.11 -3.53 -17.61
C ARG A 227 21.70 -2.53 -16.62
N GLN A 228 22.93 -2.08 -16.86
CA GLN A 228 23.61 -1.10 -15.99
C GLN A 228 22.75 0.16 -15.75
N ARG A 229 22.09 0.68 -16.78
CA ARG A 229 21.18 1.83 -16.66
C ARG A 229 19.98 1.59 -15.73
N ASP A 230 19.46 0.36 -15.69
CA ASP A 230 18.31 0.04 -14.86
C ASP A 230 18.74 -0.06 -13.38
N ARG A 231 19.99 -0.45 -13.09
CA ARG A 231 20.48 -0.70 -11.73
C ARG A 231 20.41 0.54 -10.83
N LEU A 232 20.68 1.73 -11.36
CA LEU A 232 20.62 2.96 -10.56
C LEU A 232 19.20 3.26 -10.09
N ALA A 233 18.23 3.16 -10.99
CA ALA A 233 16.83 3.35 -10.64
C ALA A 233 16.30 2.24 -9.73
N LEU A 234 16.68 1.00 -10.02
CA LEU A 234 16.36 -0.16 -9.19
C LEU A 234 16.91 0.00 -7.77
N ALA A 235 18.11 0.56 -7.60
CA ALA A 235 18.70 0.85 -6.30
C ALA A 235 17.96 2.00 -5.58
N ALA A 236 17.57 3.06 -6.30
CA ALA A 236 16.77 4.13 -5.72
C ALA A 236 15.42 3.63 -5.20
N ILE A 237 14.74 2.76 -5.97
CA ILE A 237 13.50 2.12 -5.54
C ILE A 237 13.74 1.17 -4.37
N ASP A 238 14.87 0.45 -4.32
CA ASP A 238 15.20 -0.41 -3.18
C ASP A 238 15.43 0.39 -1.90
N VAL A 239 16.10 1.54 -1.98
CA VAL A 239 16.26 2.46 -0.84
C VAL A 239 14.91 2.96 -0.37
N PHE A 240 14.03 3.36 -1.30
CA PHE A 240 12.66 3.74 -0.96
C PHE A 240 11.90 2.60 -0.28
N ALA A 241 11.95 1.39 -0.85
CA ALA A 241 11.31 0.20 -0.29
C ALA A 241 11.84 -0.12 1.12
N GLY A 242 13.14 0.02 1.35
CA GLY A 242 13.77 -0.17 2.67
C GLY A 242 13.15 0.75 3.72
N ARG A 243 13.00 2.05 3.41
CA ARG A 243 12.36 3.02 4.31
C ARG A 243 10.92 2.67 4.64
N LEU A 244 10.16 2.13 3.67
CA LEU A 244 8.80 1.65 3.92
C LEU A 244 8.75 0.40 4.80
N CYS A 245 9.81 -0.41 4.79
CA CYS A 245 9.92 -1.59 5.64
C CYS A 245 10.29 -1.21 7.07
N GLU A 246 11.19 -0.24 7.22
CA GLU A 246 11.75 0.29 8.46
C GLU A 246 10.92 1.42 9.08
N ALA A 247 9.65 1.59 8.68
CA ALA A 247 8.73 2.48 9.35
C ALA A 247 7.85 1.72 10.39
N PRO A 248 8.39 1.11 11.46
CA PRO A 248 7.57 0.80 12.62
C PRO A 248 7.51 2.03 13.54
N GLU A 249 6.30 2.33 14.02
CA GLU A 249 6.01 3.07 15.26
C GLU A 249 6.01 4.61 15.30
N SER A 250 6.58 5.38 14.37
CA SER A 250 6.64 6.85 14.55
C SER A 250 5.39 7.66 14.16
N CYS A 251 4.33 7.04 13.62
CA CYS A 251 3.08 7.75 13.25
C CYS A 251 1.84 7.30 14.02
N ALA A 252 1.98 6.34 14.93
CA ALA A 252 0.89 5.92 15.81
C ALA A 252 1.07 6.58 17.18
N GLU A 253 0.85 7.89 17.29
CA GLU A 253 0.46 8.41 18.59
C GLU A 253 -0.87 7.74 18.97
N PRO A 254 -0.96 7.08 20.13
CA PRO A 254 -2.21 6.54 20.58
C PRO A 254 -3.16 7.72 20.80
N ARG A 255 -4.27 7.75 20.06
CA ARG A 255 -5.43 8.59 20.37
C ARG A 255 -6.03 8.11 21.69
N THR A 256 -5.34 8.38 22.79
CA THR A 256 -5.93 8.30 24.12
C THR A 256 -6.93 9.44 24.21
N GLY A 257 -8.21 9.09 24.12
CA GLY A 257 -9.30 9.93 24.58
C GLY A 257 -8.98 10.44 25.98
N GLY A 258 -8.79 11.75 26.06
CA GLY A 258 -8.49 12.47 27.28
C GLY A 258 -9.40 13.68 27.37
N GLY A 259 -10.71 13.43 27.49
CA GLY A 259 -11.64 14.43 27.97
C GLY A 259 -11.16 14.92 29.33
N ARG A 260 -10.66 16.15 29.39
CA ARG A 260 -10.51 16.91 30.63
C ARG A 260 -11.15 18.27 30.43
N SER A 261 -12.41 18.32 30.82
CA SER A 261 -13.08 19.50 31.32
C SER A 261 -12.27 20.13 32.45
N ASN A 262 -11.81 21.36 32.25
CA ASN A 262 -11.61 22.39 33.28
C ASN A 262 -12.16 23.65 32.61
N GLY A 263 -13.26 24.28 33.05
CA GLY A 263 -13.57 24.60 34.43
C GLY A 263 -13.08 26.00 34.73
N SER A 264 -13.80 27.03 34.28
CA SER A 264 -13.63 28.40 34.76
C SER A 264 -14.98 29.13 34.87
N ALA A 265 -15.43 29.24 36.12
CA ALA A 265 -16.04 30.40 36.75
C ALA A 265 -17.20 31.13 36.03
N GLY A 266 -18.40 30.97 36.60
CA GLY A 266 -19.52 31.89 36.46
C GLY A 266 -20.46 31.72 37.65
N ALA A 267 -20.18 32.44 38.74
CA ALA A 267 -21.00 32.50 39.93
C ALA A 267 -22.34 33.19 39.65
N LEU A 268 -23.41 32.72 40.33
CA LEU A 268 -24.42 33.49 41.07
C LEU A 268 -25.71 32.67 41.20
N GLY A 269 -26.31 32.67 42.41
CA GLY A 269 -27.73 32.34 42.56
C GLY A 269 -28.04 31.25 43.58
N SER A 270 -27.93 31.62 44.86
CA SER A 270 -28.54 30.95 46.00
C SER A 270 -30.05 30.74 45.84
N SER A 271 -30.58 29.57 46.20
CA SER A 271 -31.86 29.46 46.91
C SER A 271 -31.97 28.10 47.57
N SER A 272 -32.15 28.15 48.87
CA SER A 272 -32.54 27.07 49.76
C SER A 272 -33.96 26.58 49.48
N ASP A 273 -34.33 25.49 50.15
CA ASP A 273 -35.64 24.82 50.19
C ASP A 273 -35.85 23.84 49.01
N ASP A 274 -36.20 22.56 49.18
CA ASP A 274 -36.98 21.94 50.23
C ASP A 274 -36.69 20.42 50.30
N ARG A 275 -36.55 19.95 51.55
CA ARG A 275 -37.15 18.75 52.15
C ARG A 275 -37.53 17.48 51.34
N MET A 276 -37.11 16.38 51.98
CA MET A 276 -37.89 15.20 52.40
C MET A 276 -37.68 13.84 51.69
N GLN A 277 -37.23 12.90 52.54
CA GLN A 277 -37.69 11.51 52.72
C GLN A 277 -37.34 10.50 51.60
N ALA A 278 -36.39 9.59 51.80
CA ALA A 278 -36.44 8.39 52.66
C ALA A 278 -37.54 7.39 52.27
N HIS A 279 -37.16 6.26 51.66
CA HIS A 279 -37.57 4.92 52.13
C HIS A 279 -36.86 3.77 51.38
N MET A 280 -36.24 2.89 52.19
CA MET A 280 -36.19 1.41 52.12
C MET A 280 -35.84 0.69 50.80
N GLN A 281 -34.68 0.02 50.70
CA GLN A 281 -34.30 -1.29 51.28
C GLN A 281 -34.65 -2.52 50.39
N THR A 282 -33.58 -3.24 49.98
CA THR A 282 -33.42 -4.72 49.87
C THR A 282 -34.34 -5.51 48.92
N ALA A 283 -33.96 -6.57 48.19
CA ALA A 283 -32.87 -7.56 48.26
C ALA A 283 -32.64 -8.13 46.84
N ARG A 284 -31.40 -8.40 46.39
CA ARG A 284 -30.78 -9.75 46.31
C ARG A 284 -31.78 -10.91 46.13
N SER A 285 -31.76 -11.61 45.00
CA SER A 285 -30.93 -12.81 44.73
C SER A 285 -31.44 -13.60 43.52
N ALA A 286 -30.49 -14.13 42.74
CA ALA A 286 -30.46 -15.42 41.99
C ALA A 286 -31.78 -16.17 41.73
N GLY A 287 -32.04 -16.80 40.58
CA GLY A 287 -31.18 -17.28 39.50
C GLY A 287 -31.82 -18.54 38.89
N VAL A 288 -31.32 -18.93 37.71
CA VAL A 288 -31.34 -20.29 37.11
C VAL A 288 -32.65 -20.82 36.47
N SER A 289 -32.59 -20.85 35.13
CA SER A 289 -32.94 -21.92 34.17
C SER A 289 -34.09 -22.90 34.50
N ARG A 290 -35.12 -22.93 33.65
CA ARG A 290 -35.18 -23.68 32.37
C ARG A 290 -36.33 -23.15 31.52
#